data_AF-S8CC31-F1
#
_entry.id   AF-S8CC31-F1
#
_cell.length_a   1.000
_cell.length_b   1.000
_cell.length_c   1.000
_cell.angle_alpha   90.00
_cell.angle_beta   90.00
_cell.angle_gamma   90.00
#
_symmetry.space_group_name_H-M   'P 1'
#
loop_
_entity.id
_entity.type
_entity.pdbx_description
1 polymer ?
#
loop_
_entity_poly.entity_id
_entity_poly.type
_entity_poly.pdbx_seq_one_letter_code
_entity_poly.pdbx_strand_id
1 'polypeptide(L)'
;TGFILASANGGLNQQRVAVCNAAAVASMLNATLVIPRFLYSNVWKDPSQFSDIYQEKTFMSTLKDDVRIVKELPSHLKSLNFQAMGSVVTDADLPKEATVDYYIKNVLPILQR
;
A
#
# COMPACT_ATOMS: atom_id res chain seq x y z
N THR A 1 -15.18 2.89 3.46
CA THR A 1 -14.02 2.72 2.57
C THR A 1 -12.81 2.39 3.43
N GLY A 2 -12.15 1.27 3.15
CA GLY A 2 -10.98 0.83 3.91
C GLY A 2 -9.69 1.58 3.57
N PHE A 3 -8.63 1.27 4.30
CA PHE A 3 -7.28 1.80 4.09
C PHE A 3 -6.36 0.70 3.60
N ILE A 4 -5.52 1.00 2.62
CA ILE A 4 -4.44 0.13 2.17
C ILE A 4 -3.13 0.70 2.71
N LEU A 5 -2.43 -0.10 3.51
CA LEU A 5 -1.06 0.16 3.93
C LEU A 5 -0.15 -0.73 3.10
N ALA A 6 0.69 -0.11 2.27
CA ALA A 6 1.65 -0.83 1.43
C ALA A 6 3.06 -0.71 2.02
N SER A 7 3.73 -1.85 2.19
CA SER A 7 5.14 -1.94 2.56
C SER A 7 5.90 -2.55 1.39
N ALA A 8 6.94 -1.88 0.92
CA ALA A 8 7.75 -2.34 -0.22
C ALA A 8 9.16 -2.72 0.23
N ASN A 9 9.61 -3.93 -0.13
CA ASN A 9 10.95 -4.44 0.13
C ASN A 9 11.75 -4.53 -1.18
N GLY A 10 13.07 -4.69 -1.06
CA GLY A 10 14.01 -4.73 -2.18
C GLY A 10 14.63 -3.36 -2.46
N GLY A 11 15.27 -3.23 -3.62
CA GLY A 11 15.89 -2.00 -4.06
C GLY A 11 14.88 -1.06 -4.71
N LEU A 12 15.36 0.12 -5.11
CA LEU A 12 14.53 1.18 -5.68
C LEU A 12 13.63 0.72 -6.84
N ASN A 13 14.13 -0.17 -7.71
CA ASN A 13 13.35 -0.69 -8.83
C ASN A 13 12.17 -1.55 -8.37
N GLN A 14 12.36 -2.42 -7.37
CA GLN A 14 11.27 -3.21 -6.80
C GLN A 14 10.28 -2.33 -6.03
N GLN A 15 10.80 -1.38 -5.27
CA GLN A 15 9.98 -0.45 -4.49
C GLN A 15 9.09 0.42 -5.39
N ARG A 16 9.60 0.93 -6.51
CA ARG A 16 8.81 1.69 -7.48
C ARG A 16 7.65 0.87 -8.05
N VAL A 17 7.89 -0.39 -8.39
CA VAL A 17 6.83 -1.30 -8.87
C VAL A 17 5.77 -1.52 -7.80
N ALA A 18 6.17 -1.74 -6.55
CA ALA A 18 5.25 -1.90 -5.44
C ALA A 18 4.37 -0.65 -5.21
N VAL A 19 4.94 0.56 -5.32
CA VAL A 19 4.19 1.83 -5.23
C VAL A 19 3.13 1.91 -6.34
N CYS A 20 3.51 1.61 -7.59
CA CYS A 20 2.56 1.61 -8.72
C CYS A 20 1.42 0.60 -8.50
N ASN A 21 1.74 -0.63 -8.06
CA ASN A 21 0.74 -1.65 -7.78
C ASN A 21 -0.21 -1.24 -6.66
N ALA A 22 0.32 -0.65 -5.57
CA ALA A 22 -0.49 -0.18 -4.46
C ALA A 22 -1.46 0.93 -4.87
N ALA A 23 -1.01 1.90 -5.67
CA ALA A 23 -1.86 2.96 -6.20
C ALA A 23 -2.95 2.39 -7.12
N ALA A 24 -2.59 1.48 -8.03
CA ALA A 24 -3.54 0.84 -8.94
C ALA A 24 -4.60 0.03 -8.20
N VAL A 25 -4.20 -0.80 -7.23
CA VAL A 25 -5.13 -1.60 -6.41
C VAL A 25 -6.02 -0.70 -5.56
N ALA A 26 -5.48 0.36 -4.96
CA ALA A 26 -6.27 1.30 -4.16
C ALA A 26 -7.31 2.04 -5.01
N SER A 27 -6.94 2.50 -6.20
CA SER A 27 -7.87 3.10 -7.15
C SER A 27 -8.97 2.11 -7.57
N MET A 28 -8.57 0.90 -8.00
CA MET A 28 -9.48 -0.17 -8.43
C MET A 28 -10.48 -0.58 -7.34
N LEU A 29 -10.06 -0.66 -6.08
CA LEU A 29 -10.91 -1.04 -4.95
C LEU A 29 -11.61 0.16 -4.29
N ASN A 30 -11.43 1.37 -4.82
CA ASN A 30 -11.92 2.62 -4.22
C ASN A 30 -11.54 2.76 -2.72
N ALA A 31 -10.30 2.39 -2.41
CA ALA A 31 -9.73 2.42 -1.07
C ALA A 31 -8.86 3.67 -0.88
N THR A 32 -8.62 4.03 0.39
CA THR A 32 -7.67 5.09 0.72
C THR A 32 -6.26 4.50 0.83
N LEU A 33 -5.32 4.97 0.02
CA LEU A 33 -3.91 4.59 0.13
C LEU A 33 -3.24 5.43 1.22
N VAL A 34 -2.60 4.77 2.18
CA VAL A 34 -1.64 5.44 3.07
C VAL A 34 -0.29 5.49 2.35
N ILE A 35 0.45 6.60 2.47
CA ILE A 35 1.79 6.74 1.85
C ILE A 35 2.62 5.45 2.09
N PRO A 36 3.12 4.81 1.02
CA PRO A 36 3.86 3.55 1.14
C PRO A 36 5.08 3.68 2.03
N ARG A 37 5.42 2.59 2.73
CA ARG A 37 6.65 2.47 3.52
C ARG A 37 7.68 1.65 2.79
N PHE A 38 8.94 2.07 2.85
CA PHE A 38 10.05 1.31 2.30
C PHE A 38 10.73 0.53 3.42
N LEU A 39 10.77 -0.79 3.26
CA LEU A 39 11.42 -1.68 4.21
C LEU A 39 12.91 -1.69 3.95
N TYR A 40 13.69 -1.61 5.03
CA TYR A 40 15.13 -1.77 4.94
C TYR A 40 15.48 -3.18 4.45
N SER A 41 16.33 -3.25 3.44
CA SER A 41 16.84 -4.51 2.90
C SER A 41 18.31 -4.68 3.25
N ASN A 42 18.67 -5.81 3.87
CA ASN A 42 20.07 -6.15 4.15
C ASN A 42 20.93 -6.30 2.89
N VAL A 43 20.31 -6.54 1.73
CA VAL A 43 20.99 -6.67 0.44
C VAL A 43 21.32 -5.30 -0.16
N TRP A 44 20.33 -4.40 -0.20
CA TRP A 44 20.47 -3.09 -0.84
C TRP A 44 21.04 -2.01 0.08
N LYS A 45 20.91 -2.20 1.41
CA LYS A 45 21.44 -1.33 2.47
C LYS A 45 21.04 0.15 2.35
N ASP A 46 19.91 0.42 1.72
CA ASP A 46 19.36 1.76 1.55
C ASP A 46 18.34 2.05 2.68
N PRO A 47 18.58 3.07 3.53
CA PRO A 47 17.65 3.46 4.58
C PRO A 47 16.57 4.44 4.12
N SER A 48 16.61 4.95 2.88
CA SER A 48 15.69 5.95 2.39
C SER A 48 14.22 5.51 2.52
N GLN A 49 13.39 6.44 2.97
CA GLN A 49 11.94 6.30 3.02
C GLN A 49 11.28 6.98 1.82
N PHE A 50 9.98 6.80 1.66
CA PHE A 50 9.21 7.32 0.53
C PHE A 50 9.47 8.81 0.27
N SER A 51 9.47 9.63 1.32
CA SER A 51 9.68 11.09 1.25
C SER A 51 11.10 11.51 0.83
N ASP A 52 12.09 10.62 0.99
CA ASP A 52 13.47 10.89 0.57
C ASP A 52 13.65 10.72 -0.95
N ILE A 53 12.74 9.97 -1.59
CA ILE A 53 12.80 9.62 -3.01
C ILE A 53 11.70 10.33 -3.80
N TYR A 54 10.48 10.41 -3.26
CA TYR A 54 9.30 10.98 -3.89
C TYR A 54 8.89 12.28 -3.20
N GLN A 55 8.57 13.30 -3.99
CA GLN A 55 7.91 14.50 -3.49
C GLN A 55 6.45 14.18 -3.13
N GLU A 56 6.18 13.94 -1.84
CA GLU A 56 4.84 13.52 -1.37
C GLU A 56 3.70 14.40 -1.88
N LYS A 57 3.86 15.73 -1.83
CA LYS A 57 2.83 16.68 -2.27
C LYS A 57 2.51 16.48 -3.75
N THR A 58 3.54 16.31 -4.58
CA THR A 58 3.42 16.10 -6.02
C THR A 58 2.79 14.74 -6.31
N PHE A 59 3.19 13.69 -5.59
CA PHE A 59 2.60 12.37 -5.71
C PHE A 59 1.10 12.39 -5.39
N MET A 60 0.73 12.98 -4.26
CA MET A 60 -0.66 13.09 -3.82
C MET A 60 -1.50 13.94 -4.76
N SER A 61 -0.97 15.08 -5.24
CA SER A 61 -1.72 15.97 -6.12
C SER A 61 -1.91 15.39 -7.52
N THR A 62 -0.94 14.63 -8.02
CA THR A 62 -1.01 13.99 -9.33
C THR A 62 -2.08 12.91 -9.39
N LEU A 63 -2.29 12.17 -8.29
CA LEU A 63 -3.20 11.03 -8.23
C LEU A 63 -4.55 11.34 -7.57
N LYS A 64 -4.80 12.60 -7.19
CA LYS A 64 -5.94 13.00 -6.35
C LYS A 64 -7.31 12.63 -6.93
N ASP A 65 -7.42 12.55 -8.26
CA ASP A 65 -8.66 12.29 -8.97
C ASP A 65 -8.90 10.77 -9.13
N ASP A 66 -7.85 9.94 -8.99
CA ASP A 66 -7.89 8.48 -9.18
C ASP A 66 -7.87 7.70 -7.86
N VAL A 67 -7.19 8.22 -6.84
CA VAL A 67 -7.03 7.56 -5.54
C VAL A 67 -6.92 8.56 -4.41
N ARG A 68 -7.66 8.30 -3.32
CA ARG A 68 -7.50 9.08 -2.08
C ARG A 68 -6.23 8.65 -1.37
N ILE A 69 -5.31 9.59 -1.15
CA ILE A 69 -4.05 9.33 -0.45
C ILE A 69 -4.00 10.12 0.85
N VAL A 70 -3.57 9.46 1.93
CA VAL A 70 -3.29 10.09 3.23
C VAL A 70 -1.85 9.81 3.66
N LYS A 71 -1.25 10.73 4.42
CA LYS A 71 0.13 10.56 4.89
C LYS A 71 0.26 9.47 5.94
N GLU A 72 -0.74 9.34 6.78
CA GLU A 72 -0.76 8.39 7.88
C GLU A 72 -2.16 7.84 8.10
N LEU A 73 -2.21 6.67 8.72
CA LEU A 73 -3.46 6.05 9.12
C LEU A 73 -4.14 6.89 10.22
N PRO A 74 -5.47 7.04 10.23
CA PRO A 74 -6.18 7.71 11.32
C PRO A 74 -5.86 7.13 12.69
N SER A 75 -5.74 7.99 13.71
CA SER A 75 -5.27 7.63 15.06
C SER A 75 -6.04 6.48 15.71
N HIS A 76 -7.37 6.44 15.51
CA HIS A 76 -8.24 5.38 16.05
C HIS A 76 -7.99 4.00 15.43
N LEU A 77 -7.36 3.93 14.26
CA LEU A 77 -6.97 2.68 13.62
C LEU A 77 -5.53 2.27 13.97
N LYS A 78 -4.66 3.22 14.36
CA LYS A 78 -3.24 2.92 14.68
C LYS A 78 -3.07 1.94 15.85
N SER A 79 -4.04 1.88 16.77
CA SER A 79 -4.02 0.98 17.93
C SER A 79 -4.58 -0.41 17.65
N LEU A 80 -5.14 -0.65 16.45
CA LEU A 80 -5.72 -1.94 16.09
C LEU A 80 -4.63 -2.96 15.74
N ASN A 81 -4.84 -4.20 16.16
CA ASN A 81 -4.00 -5.32 15.76
C ASN A 81 -4.57 -5.93 14.46
N PHE A 82 -4.13 -5.41 13.32
CA PHE A 82 -4.59 -5.87 12.00
C PHE A 82 -4.32 -7.35 11.75
N GLN A 83 -3.25 -7.91 12.31
CA GLN A 83 -2.95 -9.34 12.18
C GLN A 83 -4.00 -10.18 12.90
N ALA A 84 -4.32 -9.83 14.15
CA ALA A 84 -5.37 -10.52 14.92
C ALA A 84 -6.75 -10.39 14.28
N MET A 85 -7.00 -9.31 13.53
CA MET A 85 -8.24 -9.08 12.80
C MET A 85 -8.32 -9.78 11.43
N GLY A 86 -7.23 -10.44 10.99
CA GLY A 86 -7.16 -11.04 9.65
C GLY A 86 -7.21 -9.99 8.53
N SER A 87 -6.78 -8.76 8.81
CA SER A 87 -6.77 -7.64 7.87
C SER A 87 -5.41 -7.42 7.19
N VAL A 88 -4.43 -8.29 7.47
CA VAL A 88 -3.11 -8.26 6.84
C VAL A 88 -3.08 -9.24 5.69
N VAL A 89 -2.68 -8.75 4.52
CA VAL A 89 -2.42 -9.53 3.32
C VAL A 89 -0.97 -9.31 2.94
N THR A 90 -0.21 -10.40 2.81
CA THR A 90 1.22 -10.38 2.47
C THR A 90 1.47 -10.80 1.03
N ASP A 91 2.71 -10.66 0.56
CA ASP A 91 3.17 -11.18 -0.72
C ASP A 91 3.10 -12.71 -0.81
N ALA A 92 3.09 -13.41 0.33
CA ALA A 92 2.86 -14.86 0.38
C ALA A 92 1.39 -15.25 0.13
N ASP A 93 0.45 -14.35 0.46
CA ASP A 93 -1.00 -14.57 0.31
C ASP A 93 -1.51 -14.15 -1.08
N LEU A 94 -0.76 -13.27 -1.76
CA LEU A 94 -1.11 -12.76 -3.08
C LEU A 94 -0.46 -13.63 -4.17
N PRO A 95 -1.25 -14.18 -5.11
CA PRO A 95 -0.70 -14.79 -6.31
C PRO A 95 0.17 -13.78 -7.05
N LYS A 96 1.29 -14.25 -7.60
CA LYS A 96 2.03 -13.46 -8.59
C LYS A 96 1.09 -13.13 -9.74
N GLU A 97 1.10 -11.87 -10.16
CA GLU A 97 0.23 -11.39 -11.24
C GLU A 97 -1.27 -11.57 -10.95
N ALA A 98 -1.66 -11.42 -9.68
CA ALA A 98 -3.05 -11.48 -9.24
C ALA A 98 -3.97 -10.61 -10.13
N THR A 99 -5.07 -11.20 -10.59
CA THR A 99 -6.05 -10.54 -11.43
C THR A 99 -6.96 -9.62 -10.61
N VAL A 100 -7.64 -8.70 -11.30
CA VAL A 100 -8.68 -7.83 -10.69
C VAL A 100 -9.71 -8.66 -9.92
N ASP A 101 -10.21 -9.75 -10.52
CA ASP A 101 -11.17 -10.66 -9.88
C ASP A 101 -10.66 -11.25 -8.58
N TYR A 102 -9.36 -11.54 -8.49
CA TYR A 102 -8.74 -12.04 -7.25
C TYR A 102 -8.86 -11.00 -6.13
N TYR A 103 -8.51 -9.74 -6.42
CA TYR A 103 -8.62 -8.67 -5.44
C TYR A 103 -10.06 -8.41 -5.01
N ILE A 104 -11.01 -8.43 -5.96
CA ILE A 104 -12.44 -8.26 -5.65
C ILE A 104 -12.96 -9.39 -4.75
N LYS A 105 -12.56 -10.65 -5.01
CA LYS A 105 -13.05 -11.80 -4.24
C LYS A 105 -12.39 -11.94 -2.88
N ASN A 106 -11.10 -11.62 -2.75
CA ASN A 106 -10.31 -11.97 -1.56
C ASN A 106 -9.89 -10.76 -0.72
N VAL A 107 -9.70 -9.57 -1.33
CA VAL A 107 -9.18 -8.38 -0.62
C VAL A 107 -10.28 -7.38 -0.32
N LEU A 108 -11.19 -7.12 -1.26
CA LEU A 108 -12.30 -6.19 -1.05
C LEU A 108 -13.17 -6.52 0.18
N PRO A 109 -13.53 -7.79 0.46
CA PRO A 109 -14.32 -8.11 1.65
C PRO A 109 -13.60 -7.79 2.96
N ILE A 110 -12.26 -7.81 2.98
CA ILE A 110 -11.46 -7.44 4.15
C ILE A 110 -11.53 -5.92 4.37
N LEU A 111 -11.48 -5.13 3.30
CA LEU A 111 -11.56 -3.66 3.34
C LEU A 111 -12.94 -3.12 3.74
N GLN A 112 -13.98 -3.95 3.63
CA GLN A 112 -15.37 -3.57 3.93
C GLN A 112 -15.84 -4.00 5.32
N ARG A 113 -15.00 -4.71 6.09
CA ARG A 113 -15.23 -4.99 7.52
C ARG A 113 -14.94 -3.75 8.36
#